data_AF-A0A1G0EX82-F1
#
_entry.id   AF-A0A1G0EX82-F1
#
_cell.length_a   1.000
_cell.length_b   1.000
_cell.length_c   1.000
_cell.angle_alpha   90.00
_cell.angle_beta   90.00
_cell.angle_gamma   90.00
#
_symmetry.space_group_name_H-M   'P 1'
#
loop_
_entity.id
_entity.type
_entity.pdbx_description
1 polymer ?
#
loop_
_entity_poly.entity_id
_entity_poly.type
_entity_poly.pdbx_seq_one_letter_code
_entity_poly.pdbx_strand_id
1 'polypeptide(L)'
;MINTAFYEKIVELDPALHRKLRLDTTYCNFEFARHYTTVPLSCAEFARAAHEYPVVFIRDKEQLLQPVVLLGVKEAENLYVNAAGLWDAAYLPVFIGHYPFVMEGGADLSGVRIDEQCVALNYETGELLIDEEGVIQPRLHEELQFLHDYRRELADTRRFIEQLDELFVPARFAEEDGQTVQLDGIYLIDQEKLQKIADERLPALFHSGALRLIYLHLASLDNVLRLLNKAATRAAEKEFKLSVIKKFQLQDASNLRKPEPSAPMRRVKPGDEPDSQDQRKQEVLRKLAEEKHRLAREHMERYARGAEEAAASVPMADVEFSIEPVVEPGVEP
;
A
#
# COMPACT_ATOMS: atom_id res chain seq x y z
N MET A 1 11.61 1.07 -14.01
CA MET A 1 10.49 0.13 -14.30
C MET A 1 9.85 -0.22 -12.98
N ILE A 2 8.56 0.07 -12.84
CA ILE A 2 7.72 -0.38 -11.71
C ILE A 2 7.85 -1.90 -11.65
N ASN A 3 8.03 -2.46 -10.45
CA ASN A 3 8.00 -3.92 -10.30
C ASN A 3 6.60 -4.37 -10.77
N THR A 4 6.50 -5.21 -11.80
CA THR A 4 5.22 -5.64 -12.39
C THR A 4 4.66 -6.89 -11.72
N ALA A 5 5.31 -7.39 -10.65
CA ALA A 5 4.81 -8.51 -9.86
C ALA A 5 3.45 -8.23 -9.16
N PHE A 6 3.00 -6.96 -9.16
CA PHE A 6 1.75 -6.41 -8.61
C PHE A 6 0.46 -6.89 -9.25
N TYR A 7 0.53 -7.34 -10.50
CA TYR A 7 -0.64 -7.49 -11.34
C TYR A 7 -0.74 -8.91 -11.86
N GLU A 8 -1.92 -9.51 -11.74
CA GLU A 8 -2.12 -10.91 -12.15
C GLU A 8 -2.25 -11.00 -13.68
N LYS A 9 -3.03 -10.09 -14.29
CA LYS A 9 -3.19 -10.00 -15.75
C LYS A 9 -3.19 -8.56 -16.25
N ILE A 10 -1.99 -8.05 -16.54
CA ILE A 10 -1.78 -6.73 -17.14
C ILE A 10 -2.21 -6.75 -18.62
N VAL A 11 -3.24 -5.99 -18.97
CA VAL A 11 -3.67 -5.75 -20.36
C VAL A 11 -3.79 -4.26 -20.66
N GLU A 12 -3.71 -3.89 -21.93
CA GLU A 12 -3.96 -2.52 -22.39
C GLU A 12 -5.41 -2.12 -22.20
N LEU A 13 -5.65 -0.93 -21.63
CA LEU A 13 -6.99 -0.39 -21.48
C LEU A 13 -7.49 0.13 -22.83
N ASP A 14 -8.06 -0.79 -23.61
CA ASP A 14 -8.64 -0.51 -24.92
C ASP A 14 -10.15 -0.18 -24.81
N PRO A 15 -10.62 1.03 -25.18
CA PRO A 15 -12.03 1.39 -25.15
C PRO A 15 -12.95 0.52 -26.01
N ALA A 16 -12.44 -0.11 -27.07
CA ALA A 16 -13.21 -1.01 -27.92
C ALA A 16 -13.41 -2.37 -27.25
N LEU A 17 -12.41 -2.88 -26.54
CA LEU A 17 -12.48 -4.16 -25.83
C LEU A 17 -13.17 -4.05 -24.47
N HIS A 18 -12.99 -2.92 -23.78
CA HIS A 18 -13.47 -2.69 -22.42
C HIS A 18 -14.75 -1.84 -22.36
N ARG A 19 -15.64 -2.01 -23.34
CA ARG A 19 -16.95 -1.34 -23.33
C ARG A 19 -17.75 -1.75 -22.11
N LYS A 20 -18.48 -0.79 -21.54
CA LYS A 20 -19.26 -0.97 -20.29
C LYS A 20 -18.40 -1.27 -19.05
N LEU A 21 -17.08 -1.11 -19.12
CA LEU A 21 -16.22 -1.32 -17.97
C LEU A 21 -16.58 -0.31 -16.86
N ARG A 22 -16.64 -0.80 -15.63
CA ARG A 22 -16.96 -0.06 -14.42
C ARG A 22 -15.92 -0.29 -13.35
N LEU A 23 -15.80 0.68 -12.44
CA LEU A 23 -14.97 0.61 -11.25
C LEU A 23 -15.84 0.70 -10.00
N ASP A 24 -15.83 -0.35 -9.18
CA ASP A 24 -16.41 -0.34 -7.85
C ASP A 24 -15.42 0.24 -6.83
N THR A 25 -15.56 1.53 -6.54
CA THR A 25 -14.76 2.26 -5.55
C THR A 25 -15.06 1.85 -4.10
N THR A 26 -16.11 1.05 -3.87
CA THR A 26 -16.45 0.54 -2.53
C THR A 26 -15.71 -0.75 -2.17
N TYR A 27 -15.03 -1.36 -3.14
CA TYR A 27 -14.27 -2.59 -2.94
C TYR A 27 -12.97 -2.32 -2.17
N CYS A 28 -12.95 -2.60 -0.87
CA CYS A 28 -11.70 -2.59 -0.08
C CYS A 28 -11.19 -4.00 0.14
N ASN A 29 -10.27 -4.42 -0.72
CA ASN A 29 -9.54 -5.66 -0.51
C ASN A 29 -8.12 -5.54 -1.08
N PHE A 30 -7.15 -5.56 -0.18
CA PHE A 30 -5.73 -5.39 -0.47
C PHE A 30 -4.98 -6.72 -0.52
N GLU A 31 -5.67 -7.83 -0.76
CA GLU A 31 -5.07 -9.16 -0.92
C GLU A 31 -3.97 -9.18 -1.99
N PHE A 32 -4.16 -8.43 -3.09
CA PHE A 32 -3.14 -8.26 -4.13
C PHE A 32 -1.81 -7.78 -3.53
N ALA A 33 -1.85 -6.97 -2.46
CA ALA A 33 -0.68 -6.35 -1.86
C ALA A 33 0.09 -7.26 -0.89
N ARG A 34 -0.38 -8.49 -0.63
CA ARG A 34 0.19 -9.39 0.40
C ARG A 34 1.64 -9.77 0.20
N HIS A 35 2.12 -9.70 -1.03
CA HIS A 35 3.45 -10.14 -1.42
C HIS A 35 4.43 -8.98 -1.59
N TYR A 36 4.11 -7.77 -1.12
CA TYR A 36 5.02 -6.63 -1.21
C TYR A 36 5.69 -6.33 0.11
N THR A 37 7.00 -6.54 0.11
CA THR A 37 7.89 -6.13 1.18
C THR A 37 8.11 -4.62 1.19
N THR A 38 8.09 -3.98 0.02
CA THR A 38 8.27 -2.52 -0.13
C THR A 38 7.35 -1.96 -1.21
N VAL A 39 6.95 -0.70 -1.05
CA VAL A 39 6.31 0.07 -2.14
C VAL A 39 6.91 1.47 -2.28
N PRO A 40 7.00 2.02 -3.50
CA PRO A 40 7.44 3.39 -3.75
C PRO A 40 6.65 4.42 -2.95
N LEU A 41 7.33 5.51 -2.58
CA LEU A 41 6.77 6.61 -1.82
C LEU A 41 7.11 7.94 -2.49
N SER A 42 6.14 8.84 -2.69
CA SER A 42 6.46 10.20 -3.15
C SER A 42 6.85 11.11 -1.97
N CYS A 43 7.63 12.16 -2.21
CA CYS A 43 7.99 13.17 -1.19
C CYS A 43 6.77 13.79 -0.50
N ALA A 44 5.64 13.91 -1.21
CA ALA A 44 4.39 14.46 -0.66
C ALA A 44 3.77 13.55 0.42
N GLU A 45 4.10 12.27 0.40
CA GLU A 45 3.55 11.26 1.31
C GLU A 45 4.34 11.12 2.62
N PHE A 46 5.59 11.62 2.67
CA PHE A 46 6.54 11.34 3.76
C PHE A 46 5.97 11.62 5.15
N ALA A 47 5.26 12.73 5.35
CA ALA A 47 4.71 13.07 6.67
C ALA A 47 3.74 11.99 7.16
N ARG A 48 2.79 11.58 6.32
CA ARG A 48 1.78 10.56 6.66
C ARG A 48 2.40 9.17 6.76
N ALA A 49 3.30 8.85 5.84
CA ALA A 49 3.96 7.55 5.81
C ALA A 49 4.92 7.35 7.00
N ALA A 50 5.69 8.37 7.37
CA ALA A 50 6.65 8.28 8.47
C ALA A 50 5.99 8.06 9.84
N HIS A 51 4.70 8.38 10.00
CA HIS A 51 3.97 8.06 11.22
C HIS A 51 3.59 6.58 11.34
N GLU A 52 3.49 5.86 10.22
CA GLU A 52 2.99 4.48 10.19
C GLU A 52 4.05 3.45 9.81
N TYR A 53 5.01 3.82 8.97
CA TYR A 53 5.95 2.91 8.33
C TYR A 53 7.39 3.34 8.57
N PRO A 54 8.35 2.39 8.57
CA PRO A 54 9.72 2.72 8.24
C PRO A 54 9.79 3.19 6.79
N VAL A 55 10.26 4.42 6.58
CA VAL A 55 10.60 4.94 5.25
C VAL A 55 12.08 4.68 5.05
N VAL A 56 12.44 3.91 4.04
CA VAL A 56 13.83 3.57 3.70
C VAL A 56 14.09 3.85 2.23
N PHE A 57 15.35 3.72 1.79
CA PHE A 57 15.72 3.96 0.41
C PHE A 57 16.28 2.70 -0.20
N ILE A 58 15.99 2.48 -1.48
CA ILE A 58 16.56 1.38 -2.27
C ILE A 58 17.14 1.95 -3.55
N ARG A 59 18.15 1.29 -4.12
CA ARG A 59 18.62 1.60 -5.47
C ARG A 59 17.75 0.90 -6.50
N ASP A 60 17.34 1.64 -7.52
CA ASP A 60 16.64 1.08 -8.67
C ASP A 60 17.62 0.43 -9.68
N LYS A 61 17.10 0.00 -10.84
CA LYS A 61 17.93 -0.63 -11.89
C LYS A 61 18.99 0.34 -12.48
N GLU A 62 18.74 1.64 -12.41
CA GLU A 62 19.64 2.72 -12.86
C GLU A 62 20.60 3.14 -11.74
N GLN A 63 20.61 2.42 -10.61
CA GLN A 63 21.37 2.73 -9.40
C GLN A 63 20.96 4.04 -8.71
N LEU A 64 19.80 4.61 -9.05
CA LEU A 64 19.29 5.81 -8.40
C LEU A 64 18.52 5.45 -7.14
N LEU A 65 18.71 6.23 -6.08
CA LEU A 65 17.99 6.04 -4.83
C LEU A 65 16.54 6.49 -4.98
N GLN A 66 15.62 5.64 -4.50
CA GLN A 66 14.20 5.94 -4.43
C GLN A 66 13.68 5.63 -3.01
N PRO A 67 12.82 6.49 -2.45
CA PRO A 67 12.19 6.22 -1.18
C PRO A 67 11.09 5.16 -1.34
N VAL A 68 11.03 4.28 -0.35
CA VAL A 68 10.02 3.24 -0.22
C VAL A 68 9.54 3.15 1.21
N VAL A 69 8.30 2.75 1.41
CA VAL A 69 7.86 2.26 2.73
C VAL A 69 8.19 0.78 2.86
N LEU A 70 8.60 0.38 4.05
CA LEU A 70 8.86 -1.02 4.39
C LEU A 70 7.60 -1.64 5.01
N LEU A 71 7.07 -2.66 4.34
CA LEU A 71 5.83 -3.33 4.68
C LEU A 71 6.03 -4.73 5.25
N GLY A 72 7.22 -5.30 5.09
CA GLY A 72 7.56 -6.62 5.60
C GLY A 72 9.03 -6.76 5.93
N VAL A 73 9.37 -7.87 6.56
CA VAL A 73 10.74 -8.18 7.00
C VAL A 73 11.37 -9.29 6.17
N LYS A 74 10.55 -10.02 5.41
CA LYS A 74 10.95 -11.07 4.48
C LYS A 74 10.55 -10.70 3.06
N GLU A 75 11.22 -11.30 2.09
CA GLU A 75 10.80 -11.23 0.70
C GLU A 75 9.37 -11.77 0.54
N ALA A 76 8.61 -11.14 -0.35
CA ALA A 76 7.23 -11.52 -0.68
C ALA A 76 6.25 -11.48 0.51
N GLU A 77 6.44 -10.53 1.44
CA GLU A 77 5.63 -10.40 2.65
C GLU A 77 5.18 -8.96 2.90
N ASN A 78 3.88 -8.78 3.15
CA ASN A 78 3.29 -7.54 3.64
C ASN A 78 2.55 -7.79 4.97
N LEU A 79 3.03 -7.14 6.03
CA LEU A 79 2.50 -7.25 7.40
C LEU A 79 1.35 -6.27 7.69
N TYR A 80 1.05 -5.38 6.74
CA TYR A 80 -0.05 -4.41 6.83
C TYR A 80 -1.32 -4.87 6.12
N VAL A 81 -1.36 -6.08 5.56
CA VAL A 81 -2.60 -6.70 5.07
C VAL A 81 -3.06 -7.76 6.08
N ASN A 82 -4.11 -7.44 6.84
CA ASN A 82 -4.63 -8.34 7.87
C ASN A 82 -5.34 -9.56 7.24
N ALA A 83 -5.75 -10.54 8.05
CA ALA A 83 -6.36 -11.79 7.57
C ALA A 83 -7.69 -11.61 6.80
N ALA A 84 -8.37 -10.47 6.93
CA ALA A 84 -9.60 -10.16 6.20
C ALA A 84 -9.34 -9.54 4.81
N GLY A 85 -8.07 -9.27 4.49
CA GLY A 85 -7.66 -8.56 3.27
C GLY A 85 -7.78 -7.04 3.41
N LEU A 86 -7.98 -6.52 4.62
CA LEU A 86 -8.00 -5.09 4.88
C LEU A 86 -6.59 -4.60 5.22
N TRP A 87 -6.32 -3.35 4.89
CA TRP A 87 -5.08 -2.70 5.28
C TRP A 87 -5.10 -2.41 6.80
N ASP A 88 -3.95 -2.43 7.46
CA ASP A 88 -3.82 -2.39 8.92
C ASP A 88 -2.85 -1.28 9.38
N ALA A 89 -3.18 -0.06 8.94
CA ALA A 89 -2.52 1.20 9.30
C ALA A 89 -3.40 2.39 8.91
N ALA A 90 -3.20 3.54 9.54
CA ALA A 90 -4.02 4.73 9.33
C ALA A 90 -3.76 5.44 8.00
N TYR A 91 -2.58 5.25 7.39
CA TYR A 91 -2.23 5.83 6.10
C TYR A 91 -2.08 4.74 5.03
N LEU A 92 -2.78 4.83 3.91
CA LEU A 92 -2.59 3.94 2.76
C LEU A 92 -1.59 4.60 1.78
N PRO A 93 -0.43 3.98 1.47
CA PRO A 93 0.48 4.54 0.47
C PRO A 93 -0.23 4.73 -0.87
N VAL A 94 0.02 5.86 -1.54
CA VAL A 94 -0.64 6.20 -2.81
C VAL A 94 -0.41 5.14 -3.88
N PHE A 95 0.77 4.52 -3.87
CA PHE A 95 1.09 3.39 -4.74
C PHE A 95 0.07 2.24 -4.62
N ILE A 96 -0.42 1.94 -3.42
CA ILE A 96 -1.42 0.88 -3.22
C ILE A 96 -2.79 1.33 -3.74
N GLY A 97 -3.10 2.63 -3.60
CA GLY A 97 -4.38 3.21 -3.99
C GLY A 97 -4.64 3.25 -5.50
N HIS A 98 -3.61 3.16 -6.35
CA HIS A 98 -3.79 3.16 -7.81
C HIS A 98 -4.20 1.80 -8.39
N TYR A 99 -4.13 0.72 -7.61
CA TYR A 99 -4.58 -0.58 -8.10
C TYR A 99 -6.07 -0.48 -8.48
N PRO A 100 -6.46 -0.91 -9.69
CA PRO A 100 -5.75 -1.82 -10.60
C PRO A 100 -5.09 -1.20 -11.83
N PHE A 101 -4.90 0.12 -11.87
CA PHE A 101 -4.33 0.80 -13.04
C PHE A 101 -2.80 0.86 -12.97
N VAL A 102 -2.16 0.64 -14.12
CA VAL A 102 -0.71 0.74 -14.31
C VAL A 102 -0.43 1.72 -15.43
N MET A 103 0.54 2.61 -15.23
CA MET A 103 1.02 3.48 -16.31
C MET A 103 2.38 2.97 -16.82
N GLU A 104 2.39 2.43 -18.04
CA GLU A 104 3.56 1.92 -18.77
C GLU A 104 3.79 2.72 -20.07
N GLY A 105 3.70 4.06 -20.05
CA GLY A 105 3.85 4.81 -21.30
C GLY A 105 3.61 6.32 -21.20
N GLY A 106 3.08 6.92 -22.27
CA GLY A 106 2.76 8.34 -22.35
C GLY A 106 1.64 8.78 -21.38
N ALA A 107 1.29 10.07 -21.41
CA ALA A 107 0.18 10.63 -20.62
C ALA A 107 -1.22 10.25 -21.15
N ASP A 108 -1.27 9.57 -22.29
CA ASP A 108 -2.51 9.20 -22.97
C ASP A 108 -2.96 7.78 -22.57
N LEU A 109 -4.21 7.45 -22.88
CA LEU A 109 -4.82 6.14 -22.57
C LEU A 109 -3.99 4.94 -23.09
N SER A 110 -3.30 5.10 -24.21
CA SER A 110 -2.42 4.06 -24.79
C SER A 110 -1.23 3.69 -23.90
N GLY A 111 -0.89 4.53 -22.92
CA GLY A 111 0.12 4.25 -21.89
C GLY A 111 -0.45 3.56 -20.65
N VAL A 112 -1.75 3.28 -20.60
CA VAL A 112 -2.42 2.75 -19.41
C VAL A 112 -2.80 1.29 -19.60
N ARG A 113 -2.41 0.50 -18.61
CA ARG A 113 -2.75 -0.90 -18.46
C ARG A 113 -3.68 -1.07 -17.26
N ILE A 114 -4.46 -2.13 -17.26
CA ILE A 114 -5.27 -2.55 -16.12
C ILE A 114 -4.98 -4.00 -15.76
N ASP A 115 -5.18 -4.34 -14.50
CA ASP A 115 -5.32 -5.72 -14.07
C ASP A 115 -6.77 -6.17 -14.23
N GLU A 116 -7.04 -6.92 -15.30
CA GLU A 116 -8.38 -7.45 -15.59
C GLU A 116 -8.88 -8.44 -14.53
N GLN A 117 -8.00 -8.99 -13.68
CA GLN A 117 -8.41 -9.88 -12.61
C GLN A 117 -8.84 -9.13 -11.34
N CYS A 118 -8.70 -7.81 -11.31
CA CYS A 118 -9.20 -7.00 -10.22
C CYS A 118 -10.72 -7.04 -10.14
N VAL A 119 -11.26 -7.55 -9.03
CA VAL A 119 -12.71 -7.63 -8.78
C VAL A 119 -13.38 -6.25 -8.81
N ALA A 120 -12.68 -5.18 -8.44
CA ALA A 120 -13.22 -3.82 -8.52
C ALA A 120 -13.46 -3.38 -9.97
N LEU A 121 -12.73 -3.93 -10.94
CA LEU A 121 -13.02 -3.76 -12.36
C LEU A 121 -13.99 -4.82 -12.83
N ASN A 122 -15.21 -4.40 -13.17
CA ASN A 122 -16.25 -5.31 -13.60
C ASN A 122 -17.21 -4.62 -14.58
N TYR A 123 -18.26 -5.33 -15.01
CA TYR A 123 -19.22 -4.83 -16.00
C TYR A 123 -20.63 -4.62 -15.43
N GLU A 124 -20.80 -4.76 -14.12
CA GLU A 124 -22.12 -4.82 -13.46
C GLU A 124 -22.36 -3.68 -12.47
N THR A 125 -21.34 -3.31 -11.69
CA THR A 125 -21.44 -2.45 -10.51
C THR A 125 -20.37 -1.38 -10.50
N GLY A 126 -20.62 -0.30 -9.76
CA GLY A 126 -19.70 0.85 -9.67
C GLY A 126 -19.89 1.88 -10.78
N GLU A 127 -18.95 2.83 -10.80
CA GLU A 127 -18.96 3.99 -11.69
C GLU A 127 -18.49 3.59 -13.09
N LEU A 128 -19.18 4.09 -14.12
CA LEU A 128 -18.87 3.76 -15.51
C LEU A 128 -17.55 4.41 -15.91
N LEU A 129 -16.62 3.61 -16.45
CA LEU A 129 -15.35 4.07 -16.99
C LEU A 129 -15.43 4.29 -18.50
N ILE A 130 -16.07 3.37 -19.21
CA ILE A 130 -16.23 3.38 -20.68
C ILE A 130 -17.65 2.94 -21.00
N ASP A 131 -18.36 3.66 -21.87
CA ASP A 131 -19.73 3.31 -22.26
C ASP A 131 -19.81 2.24 -23.38
N GLU A 132 -21.02 2.02 -23.92
CA GLU A 132 -21.27 0.98 -24.93
C GLU A 132 -20.71 1.36 -26.31
N GLU A 133 -20.57 2.67 -26.55
CA GLU A 133 -20.03 3.28 -27.75
C GLU A 133 -18.49 3.34 -27.73
N GLY A 134 -17.87 3.06 -26.58
CA GLY A 134 -16.43 3.14 -26.37
C GLY A 134 -15.94 4.53 -25.99
N VAL A 135 -16.83 5.39 -25.49
CA VAL A 135 -16.50 6.74 -25.03
C VAL A 135 -16.08 6.68 -23.55
N ILE A 136 -14.94 7.29 -23.27
CA ILE A 136 -14.37 7.45 -21.94
C ILE A 136 -15.28 8.34 -21.10
N GLN A 137 -15.62 7.88 -19.90
CA GLN A 137 -16.48 8.57 -18.95
C GLN A 137 -15.66 9.39 -17.93
N PRO A 138 -16.28 10.35 -17.23
CA PRO A 138 -15.58 11.25 -16.31
C PRO A 138 -14.71 10.53 -15.28
N ARG A 139 -15.19 9.42 -14.71
CA ARG A 139 -14.43 8.65 -13.72
C ARG A 139 -13.08 8.17 -14.26
N LEU A 140 -13.05 7.64 -15.49
CA LEU A 140 -11.79 7.21 -16.08
C LEU A 140 -10.86 8.40 -16.36
N HIS A 141 -11.42 9.57 -16.73
CA HIS A 141 -10.60 10.78 -16.88
C HIS A 141 -9.92 11.20 -15.58
N GLU A 142 -10.64 11.11 -14.45
CA GLU A 142 -10.08 11.37 -13.11
C GLU A 142 -8.93 10.40 -12.77
N GLU A 143 -9.11 9.10 -13.03
CA GLU A 143 -8.06 8.10 -12.79
C GLU A 143 -6.81 8.36 -13.66
N LEU A 144 -7.00 8.72 -14.94
CA LEU A 144 -5.89 9.05 -15.83
C LEU A 144 -5.12 10.28 -15.36
N GLN A 145 -5.84 11.33 -14.95
CA GLN A 145 -5.25 12.54 -14.41
C GLN A 145 -4.46 12.24 -13.13
N PHE A 146 -5.04 11.45 -12.22
CA PHE A 146 -4.38 11.02 -11.00
C PHE A 146 -3.08 10.26 -11.27
N LEU A 147 -3.09 9.29 -12.18
CA LEU A 147 -1.88 8.53 -12.54
C LEU A 147 -0.80 9.44 -13.15
N HIS A 148 -1.21 10.43 -13.95
CA HIS A 148 -0.28 11.40 -14.52
C HIS A 148 0.38 12.26 -13.44
N ASP A 149 -0.41 12.81 -12.52
CA ASP A 149 0.06 13.62 -11.41
C ASP A 149 0.98 12.81 -10.49
N TYR A 150 0.61 11.57 -10.16
CA TYR A 150 1.42 10.67 -9.35
C TYR A 150 2.78 10.36 -10.01
N ARG A 151 2.81 10.14 -11.33
CA ARG A 151 4.08 9.92 -12.04
C ARG A 151 4.98 11.15 -12.00
N ARG A 152 4.39 12.36 -12.14
CA ARG A 152 5.14 13.61 -12.01
C ARG A 152 5.73 13.73 -10.61
N GLU A 153 4.94 13.45 -9.58
CA GLU A 153 5.42 13.46 -8.19
C GLU A 153 6.57 12.49 -7.94
N LEU A 154 6.53 11.27 -8.51
CA LEU A 154 7.64 10.32 -8.41
C LEU A 154 8.90 10.81 -9.13
N ALA A 155 8.75 11.48 -10.27
CA ALA A 155 9.89 12.07 -10.99
C ALA A 155 10.53 13.22 -10.19
N ASP A 156 9.71 14.07 -9.58
CA ASP A 156 10.19 15.16 -8.73
C ASP A 156 10.82 14.63 -7.44
N THR A 157 10.24 13.57 -6.86
CA THR A 157 10.81 12.82 -5.74
C THR A 157 12.22 12.31 -6.07
N ARG A 158 12.40 11.71 -7.26
CA ARG A 158 13.72 11.22 -7.70
C ARG A 158 14.75 12.35 -7.76
N ARG A 159 14.42 13.44 -8.45
CA ARG A 159 15.29 14.63 -8.54
C ARG A 159 15.65 15.20 -7.18
N PHE A 160 14.72 15.12 -6.24
CA PHE A 160 14.92 15.59 -4.88
C PHE A 160 15.88 14.70 -4.10
N ILE A 161 15.69 13.38 -4.15
CA ILE A 161 16.54 12.42 -3.45
C ILE A 161 17.96 12.36 -4.03
N GLU A 162 18.14 12.61 -5.32
CA GLU A 162 19.46 12.73 -5.95
C GLU A 162 20.34 13.81 -5.31
N GLN A 163 19.75 14.90 -4.80
CA GLN A 163 20.50 15.97 -4.10
C GLN A 163 21.10 15.51 -2.77
N LEU A 164 20.65 14.37 -2.25
CA LEU A 164 21.02 13.81 -0.96
C LEU A 164 21.86 12.54 -1.08
N ASP A 165 22.21 12.07 -2.30
CA ASP A 165 22.85 10.76 -2.54
C ASP A 165 24.08 10.52 -1.65
N GLU A 166 24.92 11.55 -1.46
CA GLU A 166 26.14 11.46 -0.64
C GLU A 166 25.89 11.21 0.86
N LEU A 167 24.70 11.59 1.36
CA LEU A 167 24.31 11.41 2.76
C LEU A 167 23.89 9.97 3.05
N PHE A 168 23.56 9.18 2.03
CA PHE A 168 23.11 7.81 2.22
C PHE A 168 24.27 6.86 2.49
N VAL A 169 23.98 5.83 3.29
CA VAL A 169 24.86 4.69 3.54
C VAL A 169 24.05 3.39 3.47
N PRO A 170 24.64 2.30 2.97
CA PRO A 170 24.01 0.99 3.06
C PRO A 170 23.72 0.64 4.52
N ALA A 171 22.53 0.12 4.78
CA ALA A 171 22.12 -0.28 6.11
C ALA A 171 21.55 -1.70 6.10
N ARG A 172 21.46 -2.27 7.31
CA ARG A 172 20.81 -3.55 7.56
C ARG A 172 20.09 -3.41 8.89
N PHE A 173 18.87 -3.91 8.98
CA PHE A 173 18.24 -4.09 10.28
C PHE A 173 18.78 -5.39 10.91
N ALA A 174 19.06 -5.36 12.20
CA ALA A 174 19.48 -6.55 12.93
C ALA A 174 18.79 -6.53 14.30
N GLU A 175 18.32 -7.69 14.75
CA GLU A 175 17.82 -7.89 16.10
C GLU A 175 18.88 -8.65 16.92
N GLU A 176 19.03 -8.32 18.20
CA GLU A 176 20.03 -8.89 19.11
C GLU A 176 19.74 -10.36 19.51
N ASP A 177 18.50 -10.83 19.36
CA ASP A 177 18.05 -12.16 19.84
C ASP A 177 18.12 -13.30 18.81
N GLY A 178 18.98 -13.16 17.79
CA GLY A 178 19.37 -14.28 16.91
C GLY A 178 18.40 -14.62 15.78
N GLN A 179 17.28 -13.90 15.62
CA GLN A 179 16.52 -13.87 14.37
C GLN A 179 16.89 -12.62 13.58
N THR A 180 18.04 -12.67 12.90
CA THR A 180 18.46 -11.56 12.03
C THR A 180 17.45 -11.41 10.88
N VAL A 181 16.67 -10.33 10.91
CA VAL A 181 15.92 -9.86 9.74
C VAL A 181 16.90 -9.16 8.80
N GLN A 182 17.47 -9.88 7.85
CA GLN A 182 18.33 -9.27 6.83
C GLN A 182 17.45 -8.70 5.71
N LEU A 183 17.12 -7.43 5.83
CA LEU A 183 16.70 -6.62 4.69
C LEU A 183 17.96 -6.02 4.06
N ASP A 184 18.46 -6.72 3.03
CA ASP A 184 19.59 -6.26 2.25
C ASP A 184 19.17 -5.25 1.18
N GLY A 185 20.12 -4.45 0.70
CA GLY A 185 19.90 -3.49 -0.39
C GLY A 185 19.17 -2.20 0.01
N ILE A 186 19.02 -1.95 1.31
CA ILE A 186 18.47 -0.69 1.83
C ILE A 186 19.57 0.33 2.16
N TYR A 187 19.18 1.59 2.09
CA TYR A 187 19.99 2.76 2.37
C TYR A 187 19.26 3.67 3.34
N LEU A 188 20.02 4.27 4.27
CA LEU A 188 19.55 5.23 5.26
C LEU A 188 20.41 6.47 5.21
N ILE A 189 19.90 7.59 5.73
CA ILE A 189 20.70 8.79 5.92
C ILE A 189 21.66 8.60 7.10
N ASP A 190 22.94 8.84 6.85
CA ASP A 190 23.97 8.83 7.88
C ASP A 190 23.90 10.12 8.71
N GLN A 191 23.62 9.98 10.01
CA GLN A 191 23.48 11.12 10.90
C GLN A 191 24.80 11.88 11.11
N GLU A 192 25.95 11.21 11.05
CA GLU A 192 27.24 11.90 11.16
C GLU A 192 27.51 12.74 9.91
N LYS A 193 27.23 12.21 8.71
CA LYS A 193 27.33 12.99 7.46
C LYS A 193 26.38 14.18 7.48
N LEU A 194 25.15 13.98 7.95
CA LEU A 194 24.16 15.04 8.11
C LEU A 194 24.65 16.16 9.05
N GLN A 195 25.27 15.81 10.17
CA GLN A 195 25.83 16.77 11.13
C GLN A 195 27.07 17.52 10.58
N LYS A 196 27.75 16.95 9.57
CA LYS A 196 28.95 17.53 8.94
C LYS A 196 28.64 18.29 7.65
N ILE A 197 27.36 18.52 7.33
CA ILE A 197 26.98 19.36 6.18
C ILE A 197 27.52 20.77 6.39
N ALA A 198 28.22 21.29 5.38
CA ALA A 198 28.78 22.64 5.41
C ALA A 198 27.68 23.71 5.56
N ASP A 199 27.95 24.74 6.34
CA ASP A 199 26.99 25.81 6.68
C ASP A 199 26.41 26.48 5.42
N GLU A 200 27.21 26.61 4.35
CA GLU A 200 26.80 27.22 3.09
C GLU A 200 25.73 26.41 2.35
N ARG A 201 25.62 25.10 2.62
CA ARG A 201 24.62 24.22 2.00
C ARG A 201 23.31 24.15 2.78
N LEU A 202 23.33 24.46 4.08
CA LEU A 202 22.14 24.40 4.94
C LEU A 202 20.98 25.26 4.42
N PRO A 203 21.18 26.52 3.96
CA PRO A 203 20.09 27.31 3.39
C PRO A 203 19.44 26.61 2.21
N ALA A 204 20.20 26.04 1.27
CA ALA A 204 19.62 25.37 0.11
C ALA A 204 18.75 24.16 0.52
N LEU A 205 19.21 23.37 1.49
CA LEU A 205 18.47 22.21 2.01
C LEU A 205 17.23 22.62 2.82
N PHE A 206 17.26 23.76 3.49
CA PHE A 206 16.12 24.29 4.22
C PHE A 206 15.04 24.79 3.25
N HIS A 207 15.40 25.65 2.29
CA HIS A 207 14.46 26.25 1.34
C HIS A 207 13.85 25.23 0.38
N SER A 208 14.58 24.17 0.02
CA SER A 208 14.04 23.08 -0.78
C SER A 208 13.08 22.17 0.01
N GLY A 209 13.11 22.23 1.35
CA GLY A 209 12.39 21.30 2.22
C GLY A 209 13.11 19.96 2.44
N ALA A 210 14.36 19.81 1.98
CA ALA A 210 15.13 18.57 2.13
C ALA A 210 15.32 18.20 3.59
N LEU A 211 15.66 19.16 4.44
CA LEU A 211 15.79 18.91 5.88
C LEU A 211 14.52 18.29 6.48
N ARG A 212 13.33 18.73 6.05
CA ARG A 212 12.06 18.16 6.51
C ARG A 212 11.96 16.68 6.18
N LEU A 213 12.27 16.28 4.94
CA LEU A 213 12.19 14.87 4.54
C LEU A 213 13.25 14.02 5.23
N ILE A 214 14.45 14.57 5.44
CA ILE A 214 15.52 13.90 6.18
C ILE A 214 15.05 13.56 7.59
N TYR A 215 14.50 14.53 8.32
CA TYR A 215 14.04 14.29 9.69
C TYR A 215 12.79 13.40 9.75
N LEU A 216 11.88 13.48 8.77
CA LEU A 216 10.75 12.54 8.67
C LEU A 216 11.23 11.11 8.43
N HIS A 217 12.22 10.92 7.55
CA HIS A 217 12.86 9.62 7.37
C HIS A 217 13.47 9.11 8.68
N LEU A 218 14.27 9.92 9.37
CA LEU A 218 14.90 9.50 10.63
C LEU A 218 13.87 9.15 11.71
N ALA A 219 12.81 9.95 11.86
CA ALA A 219 11.71 9.67 12.78
C ALA A 219 10.95 8.39 12.41
N SER A 220 10.81 8.10 11.11
CA SER A 220 10.14 6.88 10.63
C SER A 220 10.84 5.59 11.07
N LEU A 221 12.14 5.65 11.41
CA LEU A 221 12.91 4.48 11.82
C LEU A 221 12.45 3.92 13.17
N ASP A 222 11.77 4.71 14.00
CA ASP A 222 11.13 4.23 15.22
C ASP A 222 10.04 3.18 14.92
N ASN A 223 9.47 3.19 13.71
CA ASN A 223 8.51 2.19 13.28
C ASN A 223 9.15 0.83 12.95
N VAL A 224 10.48 0.71 12.91
CA VAL A 224 11.16 -0.59 12.64
C VAL A 224 10.80 -1.59 13.73
N LEU A 225 10.82 -1.18 15.00
CA LEU A 225 10.40 -2.04 16.11
C LEU A 225 8.92 -2.44 16.00
N ARG A 226 8.04 -1.53 15.57
CA ARG A 226 6.62 -1.86 15.30
C ARG A 226 6.49 -2.92 14.20
N LEU A 227 7.28 -2.80 13.13
CA LEU A 227 7.29 -3.75 12.03
C LEU A 227 7.79 -5.14 12.47
N LEU A 228 8.89 -5.18 13.23
CA LEU A 228 9.44 -6.42 13.80
C LEU A 228 8.43 -7.11 14.73
N ASN A 229 7.75 -6.34 15.58
CA ASN A 229 6.69 -6.86 16.45
C ASN A 229 5.51 -7.43 15.66
N LYS A 230 5.09 -6.78 14.56
CA LYS A 230 4.07 -7.33 13.64
C LYS A 230 4.53 -8.67 13.05
N ALA A 231 5.80 -8.77 12.65
CA ALA A 231 6.37 -10.00 12.11
C ALA A 231 6.39 -11.14 13.13
N ALA A 232 6.86 -10.88 14.35
CA ALA A 232 6.90 -11.85 15.44
C ALA A 232 5.50 -12.36 15.81
N THR A 233 4.52 -11.44 15.89
CA THR A 233 3.11 -11.78 16.16
C THR A 233 2.56 -12.72 15.08
N ARG A 234 2.77 -12.39 13.80
CA ARG A 234 2.28 -13.20 12.68
C ARG A 234 2.96 -14.57 12.62
N ALA A 235 4.24 -14.67 12.99
CA ALA A 235 4.95 -15.95 13.12
C ALA A 235 4.35 -16.83 14.22
N ALA A 236 4.12 -16.26 15.41
CA ALA A 236 3.50 -16.96 16.54
C ALA A 236 2.07 -17.45 16.20
N GLU A 237 1.26 -16.63 15.53
CA GLU A 237 -0.07 -17.03 15.05
C GLU A 237 -0.01 -18.20 14.07
N LYS A 238 0.97 -18.20 13.15
CA LYS A 238 1.16 -19.28 12.18
C LYS A 238 1.55 -20.59 12.86
N GLU A 239 2.46 -20.53 13.83
CA GLU A 239 2.88 -21.69 14.62
C GLU A 239 1.72 -22.25 15.45
N PHE A 240 0.95 -21.38 16.10
CA PHE A 240 -0.25 -21.77 16.83
C PHE A 240 -1.26 -22.48 15.92
N LYS A 241 -1.60 -21.88 14.76
CA LYS A 241 -2.51 -22.50 13.77
C LYS A 241 -1.99 -23.87 13.30
N LEU A 242 -0.70 -23.99 13.02
CA LEU A 242 -0.09 -25.25 12.59
C LEU A 242 -0.14 -26.32 13.70
N SER A 243 0.05 -25.92 14.97
CA SER A 243 -0.06 -26.82 16.12
C SER A 243 -1.49 -27.34 16.31
N VAL A 244 -2.49 -26.48 16.08
CA VAL A 244 -3.91 -26.84 16.12
C VAL A 244 -4.23 -27.83 15.00
N ILE A 245 -3.83 -27.53 13.75
CA ILE A 245 -4.05 -28.43 12.59
C ILE A 245 -3.41 -29.80 12.83
N LYS A 246 -2.17 -29.85 13.34
CA LYS A 246 -1.50 -31.12 13.68
C LYS A 246 -2.26 -31.91 14.75
N LYS A 247 -2.78 -31.24 15.79
CA LYS A 247 -3.59 -31.90 16.84
C LYS A 247 -4.89 -32.49 16.28
N PHE A 248 -5.57 -31.79 15.37
CA PHE A 248 -6.77 -32.31 14.71
C PHE A 248 -6.46 -33.50 13.79
N GLN A 249 -5.39 -33.45 13.00
CA GLN A 249 -4.98 -34.56 12.12
C GLN A 249 -4.54 -35.82 12.90
N LEU A 250 -3.96 -35.66 14.09
CA LEU A 250 -3.57 -36.78 14.96
C LEU A 250 -4.77 -37.45 15.65
N GLN A 251 -5.87 -36.73 15.87
CA GLN A 251 -7.10 -37.28 16.48
C GLN A 251 -7.94 -38.11 15.49
N ASP A 252 -7.90 -37.80 14.18
CA ASP A 252 -8.62 -38.58 13.16
C ASP A 252 -7.93 -39.91 12.80
N ALA A 253 -6.59 -39.99 12.88
CA ALA A 253 -5.85 -41.22 12.58
C ALA A 253 -5.92 -42.28 13.69
N SER A 254 -6.21 -41.88 14.93
CA SER A 254 -6.23 -42.77 16.11
C SER A 254 -7.61 -43.35 16.44
N ASN A 255 -8.68 -42.89 15.77
CA ASN A 255 -10.06 -43.31 16.01
C ASN A 255 -10.70 -44.19 14.92
N LEU A 256 -9.93 -44.71 13.97
CA LEU A 256 -10.40 -45.77 13.05
C LEU A 256 -10.50 -47.13 13.76
N ARG A 257 -11.42 -47.26 14.74
CA ARG A 257 -11.99 -48.56 15.07
C ARG A 257 -12.87 -48.95 13.89
N LYS A 258 -12.58 -50.10 13.26
CA LYS A 258 -13.49 -50.73 12.30
C LYS A 258 -14.90 -50.75 12.94
N PRO A 259 -15.93 -50.16 12.31
CA PRO A 259 -17.27 -50.29 12.83
C PRO A 259 -17.65 -51.77 12.81
N GLU A 260 -18.07 -52.30 13.96
CA GLU A 260 -18.71 -53.62 14.00
C GLU A 260 -19.94 -53.60 13.08
N PRO A 261 -20.29 -54.73 12.43
CA PRO A 261 -21.43 -54.79 11.54
C PRO A 261 -22.72 -54.63 12.36
N SER A 262 -23.21 -53.40 12.45
CA SER A 262 -24.50 -53.08 13.05
C SER A 262 -25.63 -53.63 12.18
N ALA A 263 -26.58 -54.29 12.85
CA ALA A 263 -27.85 -54.86 12.39
C ALA A 263 -28.59 -54.03 11.30
N PRO A 264 -29.45 -54.66 10.47
CA PRO A 264 -29.95 -54.08 9.23
C PRO A 264 -30.66 -52.74 9.48
N MET A 265 -30.21 -51.71 8.74
CA MET A 265 -30.81 -50.39 8.73
C MET A 265 -32.30 -50.47 8.43
N ARG A 266 -33.11 -49.90 9.33
CA ARG A 266 -34.52 -49.59 9.06
C ARG A 266 -34.54 -48.57 7.91
N ARG A 267 -35.20 -48.90 6.80
CA ARG A 267 -35.44 -47.96 5.69
C ARG A 267 -36.13 -46.71 6.24
N VAL A 268 -35.41 -45.60 6.27
CA VAL A 268 -35.99 -44.26 6.40
C VAL A 268 -36.73 -43.97 5.09
N LYS A 269 -37.97 -43.49 5.19
CA LYS A 269 -38.76 -43.11 4.01
C LYS A 269 -38.13 -41.86 3.36
N PRO A 270 -38.13 -41.76 2.02
CA PRO A 270 -37.61 -40.58 1.34
C PRO A 270 -38.61 -39.44 1.46
N GLY A 271 -38.16 -38.29 1.97
CA GLY A 271 -38.92 -37.04 2.05
C GLY A 271 -39.03 -36.50 3.46
N ASP A 272 -37.92 -36.01 4.02
CA ASP A 272 -37.80 -34.73 4.73
C ASP A 272 -36.38 -34.60 5.34
N GLU A 273 -35.77 -33.43 5.17
CA GLU A 273 -34.35 -33.04 5.38
C GLU A 273 -33.42 -33.40 4.20
N PRO A 274 -32.92 -32.40 3.43
CA PRO A 274 -32.04 -31.35 3.96
C PRO A 274 -32.23 -29.95 3.33
N ASP A 275 -32.44 -28.91 4.16
CA ASP A 275 -32.47 -27.52 3.68
C ASP A 275 -31.83 -26.53 4.69
N SER A 276 -31.77 -26.88 5.99
CA SER A 276 -31.34 -25.90 7.01
C SER A 276 -29.83 -25.68 7.14
N GLN A 277 -28.97 -26.66 6.81
CA GLN A 277 -27.52 -26.51 6.96
C GLN A 277 -26.90 -25.67 5.84
N ASP A 278 -27.30 -25.91 4.60
CA ASP A 278 -26.82 -25.12 3.46
C ASP A 278 -27.36 -23.69 3.49
N GLN A 279 -28.62 -23.49 3.89
CA GLN A 279 -29.18 -22.16 4.11
C GLN A 279 -28.45 -21.39 5.23
N ARG A 280 -28.16 -22.04 6.37
CA ARG A 280 -27.37 -21.42 7.46
C ARG A 280 -25.96 -21.07 7.01
N LYS A 281 -25.32 -21.93 6.22
CA LYS A 281 -23.98 -21.67 5.69
C LYS A 281 -23.98 -20.48 4.73
N GLN A 282 -24.97 -20.40 3.84
CA GLN A 282 -25.15 -19.26 2.94
C GLN A 282 -25.45 -17.96 3.71
N GLU A 283 -26.29 -18.02 4.75
CA GLU A 283 -26.60 -16.86 5.58
C GLU A 283 -25.37 -16.35 6.35
N VAL A 284 -24.55 -17.25 6.89
CA VAL A 284 -23.29 -16.89 7.57
C VAL A 284 -22.31 -16.24 6.59
N LEU A 285 -22.16 -16.79 5.38
CA LEU A 285 -21.29 -16.22 4.35
C LEU A 285 -21.78 -14.82 3.92
N ARG A 286 -23.10 -14.63 3.80
CA ARG A 286 -23.69 -13.34 3.46
C ARG A 286 -23.42 -12.30 4.55
N LYS A 287 -23.66 -12.64 5.82
CA LYS A 287 -23.37 -11.76 6.97
C LYS A 287 -21.88 -11.42 7.07
N LEU A 288 -21.00 -12.38 6.81
CA LEU A 288 -19.55 -12.14 6.80
C LEU A 288 -19.14 -11.18 5.67
N ALA A 289 -19.76 -11.32 4.49
CA ALA A 289 -19.54 -10.38 3.37
C ALA A 289 -20.07 -8.98 3.72
N GLU A 290 -21.30 -8.86 4.24
CA GLU A 290 -21.90 -7.58 4.68
C GLU A 290 -21.03 -6.89 5.74
N GLU A 291 -20.52 -7.64 6.73
CA GLU A 291 -19.65 -7.12 7.78
C GLU A 291 -18.29 -6.69 7.21
N LYS A 292 -17.71 -7.48 6.29
CA LYS A 292 -16.48 -7.12 5.57
C LYS A 292 -16.67 -5.81 4.80
N HIS A 293 -17.80 -5.62 4.12
CA HIS A 293 -18.13 -4.37 3.43
C HIS A 293 -18.37 -3.19 4.39
N ARG A 294 -18.94 -3.43 5.59
CA ARG A 294 -19.08 -2.37 6.60
C ARG A 294 -17.72 -1.91 7.11
N LEU A 295 -16.86 -2.85 7.52
CA LEU A 295 -15.52 -2.56 8.01
C LEU A 295 -14.66 -1.89 6.94
N ALA A 296 -14.76 -2.34 5.68
CA ALA A 296 -14.14 -1.71 4.52
C ALA A 296 -14.50 -0.21 4.40
N ARG A 297 -15.79 0.12 4.47
CA ARG A 297 -16.28 1.50 4.43
C ARG A 297 -15.79 2.34 5.60
N GLU A 298 -15.92 1.84 6.83
CA GLU A 298 -15.40 2.53 8.02
C GLU A 298 -13.89 2.80 7.91
N HIS A 299 -13.15 1.87 7.29
CA HIS A 299 -11.72 2.02 7.05
C HIS A 299 -11.41 3.08 5.98
N MET A 300 -12.15 3.08 4.86
CA MET A 300 -12.05 4.14 3.84
C MET A 300 -12.40 5.51 4.39
N GLU A 301 -13.42 5.62 5.25
CA GLU A 301 -13.76 6.89 5.89
C GLU A 301 -12.64 7.38 6.81
N ARG A 302 -11.97 6.48 7.53
CA ARG A 302 -10.75 6.84 8.30
C ARG A 302 -9.63 7.32 7.39
N TYR A 303 -9.44 6.68 6.23
CA TYR A 303 -8.46 7.12 5.25
C TYR A 303 -8.76 8.49 4.65
N ALA A 304 -9.99 8.69 4.18
CA ALA A 304 -10.44 9.94 3.59
C ALA A 304 -10.32 11.08 4.59
N ARG A 305 -10.75 10.87 5.84
CA ARG A 305 -10.62 11.87 6.91
C ARG A 305 -9.17 12.20 7.24
N GLY A 306 -8.30 11.18 7.33
CA GLY A 306 -6.86 11.40 7.53
C GLY A 306 -6.20 12.16 6.37
N ALA A 307 -6.71 12.00 5.14
CA ALA A 307 -6.26 12.76 3.98
C ALA A 307 -6.76 14.22 4.00
N GLU A 308 -8.03 14.46 4.35
CA GLU A 308 -8.64 15.79 4.43
C GLU A 308 -8.07 16.65 5.57
N GLU A 309 -7.92 16.08 6.77
CA GLU A 309 -7.39 16.79 7.95
C GLU A 309 -5.93 17.25 7.72
N ALA A 310 -5.14 16.47 6.99
CA ALA A 310 -3.78 16.82 6.61
C ALA A 310 -3.71 17.88 5.51
N ALA A 311 -4.67 17.87 4.56
CA ALA A 311 -4.80 18.93 3.55
C ALA A 311 -5.21 20.28 4.20
N ALA A 312 -6.03 20.23 5.26
CA ALA A 312 -6.48 21.41 6.00
C ALA A 312 -5.41 21.98 6.96
N SER A 313 -4.42 21.19 7.39
CA SER A 313 -3.37 21.65 8.31
C SER A 313 -2.21 22.40 7.63
N VAL A 314 -2.27 22.60 6.31
CA VAL A 314 -1.28 23.38 5.56
C VAL A 314 -1.95 24.64 5.03
N PRO A 315 -1.80 25.81 5.68
CA PRO A 315 -2.06 27.05 4.96
C PRO A 315 -0.89 27.25 3.99
N MET A 316 -1.10 26.94 2.71
CA MET A 316 -0.39 27.63 1.63
C MET A 316 -0.84 29.09 1.71
N ALA A 317 -0.17 29.90 2.53
CA ALA A 317 -0.40 31.32 2.54
C ALA A 317 0.07 31.89 1.20
N ASP A 318 -0.87 32.37 0.40
CA ASP A 318 -0.62 33.32 -0.67
C ASP A 318 -0.01 34.58 -0.06
N VAL A 319 1.32 34.64 0.04
CA VAL A 319 2.02 35.84 0.46
C VAL A 319 2.23 36.71 -0.79
N GLU A 320 1.30 37.65 -1.00
CA GLU A 320 1.54 38.80 -1.88
C GLU A 320 2.69 39.64 -1.30
N PHE A 321 3.89 39.53 -1.90
CA PHE A 321 5.01 40.41 -1.58
C PHE A 321 4.83 41.76 -2.28
N SER A 322 4.40 42.78 -1.54
CA SER A 322 4.54 44.19 -1.95
C SER A 322 5.98 44.64 -1.69
N ILE A 323 6.70 45.00 -2.76
CA ILE A 323 8.09 45.45 -2.69
C ILE A 323 8.08 46.98 -2.58
N GLU A 324 8.36 47.52 -1.38
CA GLU A 324 8.79 48.92 -1.26
C GLU A 324 10.33 48.99 -1.26
N PRO A 325 10.94 49.90 -2.03
CA PRO A 325 12.38 50.02 -2.10
C PRO A 325 12.94 50.69 -0.83
N VAL A 326 13.86 50.01 -0.17
CA VAL A 326 14.65 50.56 0.95
C VAL A 326 15.73 51.48 0.38
N VAL A 327 15.66 52.77 0.69
CA VAL A 327 16.71 53.76 0.43
C VAL A 327 17.80 53.57 1.49
N GLU A 328 19.03 53.25 1.08
CA GLU A 328 20.18 53.17 1.98
C GLU A 328 20.64 54.59 2.42
N PRO A 329 20.96 54.79 3.71
CA PRO A 329 21.51 56.05 4.18
C PRO A 329 23.04 56.09 4.00
N GLY A 330 23.52 57.15 3.34
CA GLY A 330 24.89 57.62 3.59
C GLY A 330 25.84 57.58 2.40
N VAL A 331 25.51 58.30 1.33
CA VAL A 331 26.52 59.06 0.59
C VAL A 331 25.93 60.42 0.24
N GLU A 332 26.42 61.47 0.88
CA GLU A 332 26.21 62.86 0.46
C GLU A 332 27.54 63.63 0.58
N PRO A 333 27.75 64.69 -0.20
CA PRO A 333 27.28 64.96 -1.56
C PRO A 333 28.39 64.86 -2.62
#